data_AF-A0A7Z0MGB2-F1
#
_entry.id   AF-A0A7Z0MGB2-F1
#
_cell.length_a   1.000
_cell.length_b   1.000
_cell.length_c   1.000
_cell.angle_alpha   90.00
_cell.angle_beta   90.00
_cell.angle_gamma   90.00
#
_symmetry.space_group_name_H-M   'P 1'
#
loop_
_entity.id
_entity.type
_entity.pdbx_description
1 polymer ?
#
loop_
_entity_poly.entity_id
_entity_poly.type
_entity_poly.pdbx_seq_one_letter_code
_entity_poly.pdbx_strand_id
1 'polypeptide(L)' 'MIMMLPFLTGLLAAFCGVRGQRRLCISLWLLTVLIFAAWCDFHMTDPLGFSL' A
#
# COMPACT_ATOMS: atom_id res chain seq x y z
N MET A 1 5.07 2.29 14.74
CA MET A 1 5.63 2.59 13.41
C MET A 1 5.32 1.44 12.48
N ILE A 2 4.22 1.56 11.73
CA ILE A 2 3.78 0.56 10.74
C ILE A 2 3.88 1.18 9.32
N MET A 3 4.86 2.07 9.10
CA MET A 3 5.11 2.67 7.78
C MET A 3 5.48 1.64 6.71
N MET A 4 5.97 0.47 7.10
CA MET A 4 6.45 -0.56 6.17
C MET A 4 5.36 -1.50 5.66
N LEU A 5 4.13 -1.48 6.20
CA LEU A 5 3.09 -2.43 5.78
C LEU A 5 2.75 -2.35 4.28
N PRO A 6 2.50 -1.16 3.68
CA PRO A 6 2.22 -1.06 2.25
C PRO A 6 3.38 -1.60 1.39
N PHE A 7 4.62 -1.35 1.83
CA PHE A 7 5.81 -1.84 1.14
C PHE A 7 5.94 -3.37 1.24
N LEU A 8 5.63 -3.95 2.40
CA LEU A 8 5.66 -5.40 2.61
C LEU A 8 4.58 -6.11 1.80
N THR A 9 3.35 -5.59 1.79
CA THR A 9 2.26 -6.19 1.00
C THR A 9 2.49 -6.02 -0.49
N GLY A 10 3.07 -4.90 -0.92
CA GLY A 10 3.51 -4.68 -2.29
C GLY A 10 4.62 -5.64 -2.73
N LEU A 11 5.59 -5.91 -1.86
CA LEU A 11 6.66 -6.88 -2.12
C LEU A 11 6.11 -8.30 -2.30
N LEU A 12 5.17 -8.71 -1.44
CA LEU A 12 4.49 -10.00 -1.55
C LEU A 12 3.65 -10.10 -2.84
N ALA A 13 2.97 -9.02 -3.22
CA ALA A 13 2.23 -8.97 -4.48
C ALA A 13 3.16 -9.15 -5.69
N ALA A 14 4.28 -8.43 -5.72
CA ALA A 14 5.29 -8.55 -6.79
C ALA A 14 5.88 -9.96 -6.86
N PHE A 15 6.20 -10.56 -5.72
CA PHE A 15 6.70 -11.93 -5.64
C PHE A 15 5.70 -12.96 -6.19
N CYS A 16 4.41 -12.83 -5.82
CA CYS A 16 3.35 -13.65 -6.40
C CYS A 16 3.20 -13.42 -7.91
N GLY A 17 3.39 -12.19 -8.38
CA GLY A 17 3.42 -11.84 -9.80
C GLY A 17 4.54 -12.55 -10.56
N VAL A 18 5.76 -12.54 -10.03
CA VAL A 18 6.93 -13.25 -10.60
C VAL A 18 6.69 -14.77 -10.65
N ARG A 19 6.01 -15.33 -9.65
CA ARG A 19 5.61 -16.76 -9.62
C ARG A 19 4.42 -17.10 -10.53
N GLY A 20 3.87 -16.15 -11.28
CA GLY A 20 2.72 -16.35 -12.18
C GLY A 20 1.37 -16.46 -11.45
N GLN A 21 1.32 -16.23 -10.14
CA GLN A 21 0.11 -16.35 -9.32
C GLN A 21 -0.75 -15.09 -9.42
N ARG A 22 -1.33 -14.85 -10.60
CA ARG A 22 -2.09 -13.62 -10.92
C ARG A 22 -3.18 -13.26 -9.90
N ARG A 23 -3.99 -14.23 -9.47
CA ARG A 23 -5.07 -13.98 -8.50
C ARG A 23 -4.53 -13.45 -7.17
N LEU A 24 -3.50 -14.10 -6.63
CA LEU A 24 -2.88 -13.69 -5.37
C LEU A 24 -2.15 -12.34 -5.49
N CYS A 25 -1.46 -12.11 -6.60
CA CYS A 25 -0.85 -10.82 -6.91
C CYS A 25 -1.87 -9.68 -6.88
N ILE A 26 -3.01 -9.84 -7.57
CA ILE A 26 -4.08 -8.83 -7.60
C ILE A 26 -4.70 -8.64 -6.21
N SER A 27 -4.98 -9.71 -5.48
CA SER A 27 -5.53 -9.61 -4.12
C SER A 27 -4.59 -8.87 -3.16
N LEU A 28 -3.29 -9.16 -3.20
CA LEU A 28 -2.28 -8.50 -2.36
C LEU A 28 -2.04 -7.05 -2.79
N TRP A 29 -2.14 -6.77 -4.09
CA TRP A 29 -2.09 -5.40 -4.61
C TRP A 29 -3.28 -4.57 -4.11
N LEU A 30 -4.51 -5.10 -4.18
CA LEU A 30 -5.71 -4.44 -3.63
C LEU A 30 -5.58 -4.20 -2.13
N LEU A 31 -5.08 -5.18 -1.39
CA LEU A 31 -4.81 -5.03 0.04
C LEU A 31 -3.81 -3.90 0.33
N THR A 32 -2.76 -3.79 -0.49
CA THR A 32 -1.76 -2.72 -0.39
C THR A 32 -2.40 -1.34 -0.56
N VAL A 33 -3.27 -1.19 -1.56
CA VAL A 33 -3.99 0.06 -1.82
C VAL A 33 -4.89 0.44 -0.65
N LEU A 34 -5.63 -0.52 -0.08
CA LEU A 34 -6.51 -0.29 1.07
C LEU A 34 -5.73 0.15 2.32
N ILE A 35 -4.63 -0.54 2.63
CA ILE A 35 -3.76 -0.18 3.77
C ILE A 35 -3.19 1.22 3.56
N PHE A 36 -2.72 1.54 2.36
CA PHE A 36 -2.17 2.85 2.03
C PHE A 36 -3.24 3.95 2.18
N ALA A 37 -4.44 3.76 1.64
CA ALA A 37 -5.52 4.73 1.74
C ALA A 37 -5.92 4.99 3.20
N ALA A 38 -6.10 3.94 4.01
CA ALA A 38 -6.39 4.08 5.43
C ALA A 38 -5.25 4.77 6.21
N TRP A 39 -4.00 4.51 5.81
CA TRP A 39 -2.84 5.17 6.41
C TRP A 39 -2.80 6.66 6.08
N CYS A 40 -3.09 7.04 4.83
CA CYS A 40 -3.22 8.43 4.41
C CYS A 40 -4.33 9.13 5.19
N ASP A 41 -5.50 8.52 5.33
CA ASP A 41 -6.60 9.08 6.11
C ASP A 41 -6.22 9.33 7.58
N PHE A 42 -5.45 8.44 8.20
CA PHE A 42 -5.05 8.60 9.60
C PHE A 42 -3.87 9.56 9.82
N HIS A 43 -2.91 9.61 8.89
CA HIS A 43 -1.64 10.32 9.10
C HIS A 43 -1.46 11.57 8.24
N MET A 44 -2.19 11.70 7.13
CA MET A 44 -2.14 12.88 6.25
C MET A 44 -3.37 13.77 6.48
N THR A 45 -3.74 13.95 7.75
CA THR A 45 -4.87 14.80 8.17
C THR A 45 -4.51 16.27 8.24
N ASP A 46 -3.22 16.58 8.41
CA ASP A 46 -2.76 17.96 8.47
C ASP A 46 -2.81 18.58 7.06
N PRO A 47 -3.40 19.79 6.91
CA PRO A 47 -3.41 20.47 5.63
C PRO A 47 -1.97 20.63 5.16
N LEU A 48 -1.71 20.23 3.91
CA LEU A 48 -0.45 20.58 3.26
C LEU A 48 -0.34 22.09 3.34
N GLY A 49 0.63 22.57 4.12
CA GLY A 49 1.02 23.97 4.15
C GLY A 49 1.60 24.33 2.79
N PHE A 50 0.73 24.55 1.80
CA PHE A 50 1.11 25.23 0.59
C PHE A 50 1.52 26.64 1.01
N SER A 51 2.82 26.86 1.19
CA SER A 51 3.36 28.21 1.27
C SER A 51 3.19 28.82 -0.13
N LEU A 52 2.08 29.52 -0.33
CA LEU A 52 1.96 30.53 -1.38
C LEU A 52 2.58 31.83 -0.88
#